data_AF-A0A6A7KB57-F1
#
_entry.id   AF-A0A6A7KB57-F1
#
_cell.length_a   1.000
_cell.length_b   1.000
_cell.length_c   1.000
_cell.angle_alpha   90.00
_cell.angle_beta   90.00
_cell.angle_gamma   90.00
#
_symmetry.space_group_name_H-M   'P 1'
#
loop_
_entity.id
_entity.type
_entity.pdbx_description
1 polymer ?
#
loop_
_entity_poly.entity_id
_entity_poly.type
_entity_poly.pdbx_seq_one_letter_code
_entity_poly.pdbx_strand_id
1 'polypeptide(L)' 'MKVKYIGPDIGIDGLFNDNIYEVLGIDELTGMLRIIDESGEDYLYSPKEPKSIASEYKGGKFEIVEDKSEQLKQAIFN' A
#
# COMPACT_ATOMS: atom_id res chain seq x y z
N MET A 1 -1.91 10.68 -3.24
CA MET A 1 -1.52 10.61 -1.80
C MET A 1 -0.25 9.78 -1.72
N LYS A 2 0.52 9.79 -0.62
CA LYS A 2 1.78 9.03 -0.56
C LYS A 2 1.94 8.24 0.71
N VAL A 3 2.44 7.02 0.57
CA VAL A 3 2.84 6.13 1.67
C VAL A 3 4.25 5.62 1.46
N LYS A 4 4.95 5.34 2.55
CA LYS A 4 6.19 4.57 2.55
C LYS A 4 5.88 3.13 2.96
N TYR A 5 6.36 2.16 2.20
CA TYR A 5 6.26 0.75 2.59
C TYR A 5 7.46 0.34 3.45
N ILE A 6 7.21 -0.27 4.59
CA ILE A 6 8.23 -0.83 5.50
C ILE A 6 7.92 -2.30 5.70
N GLY A 7 8.73 -3.21 5.16
CA GLY A 7 8.46 -4.64 5.20
C GLY A 7 9.30 -5.44 4.20
N PRO A 8 9.14 -6.78 4.14
CA PRO A 8 9.79 -7.61 3.13
C PRO A 8 9.31 -7.27 1.71
N ASP A 9 10.20 -7.37 0.72
CA ASP A 9 9.81 -7.16 -0.68
C ASP A 9 8.67 -8.09 -1.09
N ILE A 10 7.66 -7.53 -1.75
CA ILE A 10 6.48 -8.22 -2.22
C ILE A 10 6.62 -8.49 -3.71
N GLY A 11 6.69 -9.76 -4.10
CA GLY A 11 6.74 -10.16 -5.51
C GLY A 11 8.08 -9.81 -6.19
N ILE A 12 8.08 -9.80 -7.52
CA ILE A 12 9.25 -9.46 -8.35
C ILE A 12 9.28 -7.95 -8.66
N ASP A 13 8.10 -7.34 -8.67
CA ASP A 13 7.82 -5.97 -9.09
C ASP A 13 6.64 -5.36 -8.30
N GLY A 14 6.37 -5.84 -7.08
CA GLY A 14 5.36 -5.27 -6.19
C GLY A 14 5.92 -4.14 -5.33
N LEU A 15 5.71 -4.19 -4.00
CA LEU A 15 6.24 -3.19 -3.07
C LEU A 15 7.57 -3.61 -2.46
N PHE A 16 8.56 -2.73 -2.49
CA PHE A 16 9.89 -2.95 -1.94
C PHE A 16 10.13 -2.12 -0.69
N ASN A 17 10.94 -2.68 0.19
CA ASN A 17 11.23 -2.06 1.48
C ASN A 17 11.78 -0.63 1.31
N ASP A 18 11.32 0.27 2.18
CA ASP A 18 11.72 1.67 2.28
C ASP A 18 11.35 2.57 1.09
N ASN A 19 10.66 2.06 0.06
CA ASN A 19 10.19 2.88 -1.06
C ASN A 19 8.93 3.69 -0.73
N ILE A 20 8.80 4.84 -1.39
CA ILE A 20 7.64 5.73 -1.31
C ILE A 20 6.82 5.57 -2.57
N TYR A 21 5.52 5.31 -2.39
CA TYR A 21 4.60 5.02 -3.48
C TYR A 21 3.47 6.05 -3.58
N GLU A 22 3.01 6.29 -4.80
CA GLU A 22 1.82 7.08 -5.06
C GLU A 22 0.57 6.22 -4.84
N VAL A 23 -0.34 6.72 -4.03
CA VAL A 23 -1.66 6.15 -3.79
C VAL A 23 -2.69 6.97 -4.56
N LEU A 24 -3.29 6.35 -5.56
CA LEU A 24 -4.29 6.95 -6.44
C LEU A 24 -5.64 7.14 -5.74
N GLY A 25 -5.96 6.28 -4.77
CA GLY A 25 -7.20 6.33 -4.02
C GLY A 25 -7.35 5.15 -3.07
N ILE A 26 -8.48 5.15 -2.36
CA ILE A 26 -8.97 4.02 -1.57
C ILE A 26 -10.11 3.39 -2.37
N ASP A 27 -10.02 2.09 -2.64
CA ASP A 27 -11.10 1.38 -3.30
C ASP A 27 -12.35 1.36 -2.41
N GLU A 28 -13.49 1.82 -2.94
CA GLU A 28 -14.71 2.01 -2.15
C GLU A 28 -15.36 0.69 -1.70
N LEU A 29 -15.12 -0.40 -2.42
CA LEU A 29 -15.70 -1.71 -2.12
C LEU A 29 -14.90 -2.48 -1.07
N THR A 30 -13.58 -2.37 -1.12
CA THR A 30 -12.65 -3.19 -0.32
C THR A 30 -11.92 -2.40 0.76
N GLY A 31 -11.87 -1.07 0.65
CA GLY A 31 -11.03 -0.21 1.49
C GLY A 31 -9.53 -0.34 1.20
N MET A 32 -9.15 -1.01 0.10
CA MET A 32 -7.74 -1.24 -0.25
C MET A 32 -7.10 0.00 -0.86
N LEU A 33 -5.80 0.16 -0.63
CA LEU A 33 -5.01 1.23 -1.23
C LEU A 33 -4.75 0.88 -2.70
N ARG A 34 -5.09 1.78 -3.62
CA ARG A 34 -4.73 1.66 -5.04
C ARG A 34 -3.38 2.32 -5.27
N ILE A 35 -2.32 1.52 -5.40
CA ILE A 35 -0.92 1.96 -5.39
C ILE A 35 -0.27 1.66 -6.74
N ILE A 36 0.49 2.61 -7.29
CA ILE A 36 1.42 2.34 -8.40
C ILE A 36 2.70 1.76 -7.80
N ASP A 37 3.00 0.50 -8.10
CA ASP A 37 4.16 -0.23 -7.56
C ASP A 37 5.31 -0.36 -8.59
N GLU A 38 6.29 -1.23 -8.35
CA GLU A 38 7.48 -1.34 -9.20
C GLU A 38 7.18 -1.88 -10.61
N SER A 39 6.00 -2.50 -10.83
CA SER A 39 5.53 -2.89 -12.15
C SER A 39 5.19 -1.69 -13.04
N GLY A 40 4.93 -0.53 -12.42
CA GLY A 40 4.43 0.67 -13.07
C GLY A 40 2.91 0.67 -13.30
N GLU A 41 2.21 -0.40 -12.91
CA GLU A 41 0.75 -0.50 -12.93
C GLU A 41 0.16 -0.20 -11.53
N ASP A 42 -1.16 0.02 -11.48
CA ASP A 42 -1.85 0.18 -10.21
C ASP A 42 -2.44 -1.13 -9.69
N TYR A 43 -2.12 -1.47 -8.45
CA TYR A 43 -2.63 -2.65 -7.75
C TYR A 43 -3.25 -2.29 -6.40
N LEU A 44 -4.10 -3.20 -5.90
CA LEU A 44 -4.77 -3.06 -4.61
C LEU A 44 -3.96 -3.74 -3.50
N TYR A 45 -3.59 -2.96 -2.49
CA TYR A 45 -2.90 -3.45 -1.30
C TYR A 45 -3.76 -3.23 -0.05
N SER A 46 -3.80 -4.23 0.82
CA SER A 46 -4.45 -4.11 2.12
C SER A 46 -3.74 -3.02 2.95
N PRO A 47 -4.45 -2.03 3.53
CA PRO A 47 -3.83 -1.00 4.36
C PRO A 47 -3.16 -1.55 5.62
N LYS A 48 -3.60 -2.75 6.07
CA LYS A 48 -3.18 -3.37 7.33
C LYS A 48 -2.25 -4.57 7.15
N GLU A 49 -2.42 -5.30 6.06
CA GLU A 49 -1.67 -6.53 5.76
C GLU A 49 -1.19 -6.53 4.30
N PRO A 50 -0.33 -5.60 3.90
CA PRO A 50 0.18 -5.52 2.53
C PRO A 50 0.88 -6.83 2.16
N LYS A 51 0.41 -7.47 1.09
CA LYS A 51 0.91 -8.73 0.55
C LYS A 51 0.43 -8.90 -0.89
N SER A 52 1.07 -9.78 -1.66
CA SER A 52 0.49 -10.21 -2.94
C SER A 52 -0.67 -11.17 -2.70
N ILE A 53 -1.62 -11.22 -3.64
CA ILE A 53 -2.85 -12.04 -3.51
C ILE A 53 -2.59 -13.53 -3.27
N ALA A 54 -1.49 -14.06 -3.83
CA ALA A 54 -1.12 -15.47 -3.73
C ALA A 54 -0.14 -15.77 -2.59
N SER A 55 0.28 -14.75 -1.83
CA SER A 55 1.28 -14.91 -0.77
C SER A 55 0.67 -14.88 0.64
N GLU A 56 1.32 -15.60 1.55
CA GLU A 56 1.09 -15.39 2.97
C GLU A 56 1.61 -14.01 3.39
N TYR A 57 0.93 -13.39 4.34
CA TYR A 57 1.42 -12.14 4.92
C TYR A 57 2.70 -12.41 5.73
N LYS A 58 3.80 -11.73 5.39
CA LYS A 58 5.10 -11.85 6.07
C LYS A 58 5.45 -10.63 6.93
N GLY A 59 4.45 -9.82 7.27
CA GLY A 59 4.65 -8.52 7.90
C GLY A 59 4.76 -7.40 6.88
N GLY A 60 4.81 -6.18 7.37
CA GLY A 60 4.88 -4.98 6.56
C GLY A 60 3.85 -3.94 7.01
N LYS A 61 4.12 -2.67 6.79
CA LYS A 61 3.19 -1.59 7.12
C LYS A 61 3.38 -0.41 6.19
N PHE A 62 2.36 0.43 6.15
CA PHE A 62 2.44 1.73 5.50
C PHE A 62 2.66 2.83 6.55
N GLU A 63 3.60 3.73 6.24
CA GLU A 63 3.74 5.00 6.95
C GLU A 63 3.25 6.12 6.03
N ILE A 64 2.42 7.02 6.56
CA ILE A 64 1.85 8.11 5.76
C ILE A 64 2.94 9.15 5.48
N VAL A 65 3.15 9.45 4.20
CA VAL A 65 4.08 10.50 3.74
C VAL A 65 3.30 11.76 3.35
N GLU A 66 2.17 11.62 2.65
CA GLU A 66 1.29 12.73 2.28
C GLU A 66 -0.18 12.30 2.28
N ASP A 67 -1.00 12.93 3.13
CA ASP A 67 -2.44 12.69 3.22
C ASP A 67 -3.22 13.99 3.51
N LYS A 68 -3.56 14.74 2.46
CA LYS A 68 -4.27 16.03 2.61
C LYS A 68 -5.74 15.88 2.99
N SER A 69 -6.36 14.74 2.71
CA SER A 69 -7.80 14.49 2.90
C SER A 69 -8.11 13.58 4.10
N GLU A 70 -7.10 13.16 4.86
CA GLU A 70 -7.20 12.16 5.94
C GLU A 70 -7.71 10.78 5.51
N GLN A 71 -7.72 10.47 4.21
CA GLN A 71 -8.21 9.18 3.72
C GLN A 71 -7.25 8.04 4.05
N LEU A 72 -5.93 8.27 3.94
CA LEU A 72 -4.95 7.25 4.32
C LEU A 72 -4.99 6.98 5.83
N LYS A 73 -5.13 8.03 6.64
CA LYS A 73 -5.25 7.91 8.09
C LYS A 73 -6.45 7.05 8.47
N GLN A 74 -7.61 7.28 7.84
CA GLN A 74 -8.80 6.46 8.06
C GLN A 74 -8.61 5.02 7.59
N ALA A 75 -7.99 4.79 6.43
CA ALA A 75 -7.81 3.44 5.88
C ALA A 75 -6.79 2.61 6.68
N ILE A 76 -5.70 3.22 7.15
CA ILE A 76 -4.58 2.52 7.80
C ILE A 76 -4.82 2.31 9.30
N PHE A 77 -5.47 3.26 9.98
CA PHE A 77 -5.55 3.26 11.45
C PHE A 77 -6.94 3.03 12.06
N ASN A 78 -8.02 2.96 11.26
CA ASN A 78 -9.34 2.50 11.77
C ASN A 78 -9.43 0.98 11.88
#